data_AF-A0A356TJ02-F1
#
_entry.id   AF-A0A356TJ02-F1
#
_cell.length_a   1.000
_cell.length_b   1.000
_cell.length_c   1.000
_cell.angle_alpha   90.00
_cell.angle_beta   90.00
_cell.angle_gamma   90.00
#
_symmetry.space_group_name_H-M   'P 1'
#
loop_
_entity.id
_entity.type
_entity.pdbx_description
1 polymer ?
#
loop_
_entity_poly.entity_id
_entity_poly.type
_entity_poly.pdbx_seq_one_letter_code
_entity_poly.pdbx_strand_id
1 'polypeptide(L)'
;MTRHATLLVVLLSACDPASVPDAGSGPDASLAEVSCASYCQRMEEVCPEDTLHPREACEHVCAHPDVPLFDALGSAADASGNTLGCRVHHLALAVGATGPERAVHCAAANLSGGGVCGGLCDNYCLASTGACTRANPAYAGPDVHASLDDCRSACAALSTDVLEGIAQPEQLFGYGDTAQCRLHHTHAAMEMDAFDLHCPHASPGSTRDTCDDAARPNLPNYCAFATAFCPGLFPAGTEVGDCIRMVGAEVMRGRYVDEPFESFTDTSGNTLGCLNHWIVQTAWDESRCALADWRPGEWESAGGAGVCDP
;
A
#
# COMPACT_ATOMS: atom_id res chain seq x y z
N MET A 1 -1.03 10.14 83.46
CA MET A 1 0.03 10.38 82.45
C MET A 1 0.84 9.11 82.30
N THR A 2 0.53 8.28 81.31
CA THR A 2 1.35 7.10 80.98
C THR A 2 1.01 6.69 79.55
N ARG A 3 1.90 7.06 78.63
CA ARG A 3 1.86 6.72 77.20
C ARG A 3 2.08 5.22 77.05
N HIS A 4 1.22 4.53 76.29
CA HIS A 4 1.49 3.20 75.77
C HIS A 4 1.66 3.34 74.25
N ALA A 5 2.87 3.02 73.78
CA ALA A 5 3.23 3.01 72.38
C ALA A 5 2.84 1.66 71.78
N THR A 6 2.00 1.67 70.73
CA THR A 6 1.66 0.48 69.96
C THR A 6 2.73 0.26 68.89
N LEU A 7 3.41 -0.88 68.99
CA LEU A 7 4.42 -1.39 68.08
C LEU A 7 3.73 -1.86 66.78
N LEU A 8 4.04 -1.24 65.63
CA LEU A 8 3.58 -1.71 64.33
C LEU A 8 4.60 -2.70 63.77
N VAL A 9 4.20 -3.96 63.62
CA VAL A 9 5.00 -5.02 62.98
C VAL A 9 4.91 -4.85 61.46
N VAL A 10 6.04 -4.55 60.82
CA VAL A 10 6.18 -4.58 59.36
C VAL A 10 6.58 -5.99 58.95
N LEU A 11 5.69 -6.68 58.22
CA LEU A 11 5.98 -7.96 57.58
C LEU A 11 6.85 -7.70 56.33
N LEU A 12 8.12 -8.08 56.40
CA LEU A 12 9.00 -8.22 55.24
C LEU A 12 8.63 -9.52 54.49
N SER A 13 8.01 -9.40 53.32
CA SER A 13 8.00 -10.50 52.35
C SER A 13 9.26 -10.42 51.49
N ALA A 14 10.04 -11.49 51.52
CA ALA A 14 11.20 -11.69 50.66
C ALA A 14 10.74 -12.03 49.24
N CYS A 15 11.33 -11.40 48.23
CA CYS A 15 11.18 -11.81 46.83
C CYS A 15 12.26 -12.84 46.48
N ASP A 16 11.82 -14.03 46.05
CA ASP A 16 12.63 -15.06 45.41
C ASP A 16 13.08 -14.62 44.00
N PRO A 17 14.33 -14.90 43.56
CA PRO A 17 14.77 -14.68 42.20
C PRO A 17 14.59 -15.97 41.39
N ALA A 18 13.41 -16.19 40.81
CA ALA A 18 13.23 -17.25 39.83
C ALA A 18 12.15 -16.89 38.79
N SER A 19 12.59 -16.86 37.53
CA SER A 19 11.79 -17.02 36.30
C SER A 19 10.76 -15.94 35.99
N VAL A 20 11.23 -14.84 35.40
CA VAL A 20 10.42 -14.02 34.49
C VAL A 20 10.50 -14.67 33.11
N PRO A 21 9.38 -15.01 32.44
CA PRO A 21 9.40 -15.45 31.06
C PRO A 21 9.87 -14.30 30.17
N ASP A 22 10.76 -14.63 29.23
CA ASP A 22 11.34 -13.72 28.24
C ASP A 22 10.23 -12.99 27.48
N ALA A 23 10.05 -11.71 27.81
CA ALA A 23 9.21 -10.81 27.05
C ALA A 23 10.01 -10.39 25.82
N GLY A 24 9.49 -10.77 24.65
CA GLY A 24 10.12 -10.60 23.35
C GLY A 24 10.77 -9.23 23.14
N SER A 25 11.89 -9.29 22.43
CA SER A 25 12.72 -8.19 21.96
C SER A 25 11.90 -6.96 21.52
N GLY A 26 12.11 -5.84 22.21
CA GLY A 26 11.60 -4.51 21.84
C GLY A 26 12.39 -3.85 20.69
N PRO A 27 11.91 -2.70 20.19
CA PRO A 27 12.27 -2.13 18.89
C PRO A 27 13.55 -1.29 18.96
N ASP A 28 14.70 -1.92 18.75
CA ASP A 28 15.97 -1.24 18.46
C ASP A 28 16.59 -1.87 17.21
N ALA A 29 15.79 -2.03 16.14
CA ALA A 29 16.32 -2.28 14.81
C ALA A 29 17.07 -1.02 14.36
N SER A 30 18.37 -0.97 14.65
CA SER A 30 19.22 0.13 14.19
C SER A 30 19.15 0.18 12.66
N LEU A 31 19.01 1.38 12.09
CA LEU A 31 19.10 1.62 10.64
C LEU A 31 20.47 1.25 10.04
N ALA A 32 21.42 0.80 10.86
CA ALA A 32 22.72 0.32 10.42
C ALA A 32 22.64 -1.09 9.78
N GLU A 33 21.62 -1.88 10.11
CA GLU A 33 21.44 -3.21 9.53
C GLU A 33 20.37 -3.18 8.43
N VAL A 34 20.81 -3.44 7.19
CA VAL A 34 19.93 -3.58 6.02
C VAL A 34 19.42 -5.03 5.97
N SER A 35 18.18 -5.23 6.40
CA SER A 35 17.47 -6.50 6.33
C SER A 35 15.99 -6.27 6.04
N CYS A 36 15.28 -7.28 5.54
CA CYS A 36 13.84 -7.16 5.30
C CYS A 36 13.04 -6.92 6.58
N ALA A 37 13.42 -7.58 7.69
CA ALA A 37 12.75 -7.37 8.97
C ALA A 37 12.90 -5.93 9.47
N SER A 38 14.13 -5.39 9.49
CA SER A 38 14.36 -4.00 9.93
C SER A 38 13.73 -2.98 9.00
N TYR A 39 13.75 -3.22 7.69
CA TYR A 39 13.09 -2.38 6.69
C TYR A 39 11.57 -2.38 6.85
N CYS A 40 10.92 -3.55 6.89
CA CYS A 40 9.46 -3.66 6.92
C CYS A 40 8.86 -3.16 8.24
N GLN A 41 9.52 -3.43 9.38
CA GLN A 41 9.14 -2.81 10.64
C GLN A 41 9.14 -1.29 10.53
N ARG A 42 10.21 -0.72 9.99
CA ARG A 42 10.37 0.73 9.94
C ARG A 42 9.45 1.38 8.91
N MET A 43 9.13 0.68 7.82
CA MET A 43 8.15 1.12 6.84
C MET A 43 6.77 1.25 7.49
N GLU A 44 6.33 0.25 8.24
CA GLU A 44 5.07 0.30 9.01
C GLU A 44 5.04 1.47 10.01
N GLU A 45 6.17 1.78 10.66
CA GLU A 45 6.26 2.88 11.64
C GLU A 45 6.30 4.28 11.00
N VAL A 46 7.03 4.46 9.90
CA VAL A 46 7.35 5.79 9.33
C VAL A 46 6.48 6.14 8.13
N CYS A 47 6.17 5.14 7.31
CA CYS A 47 5.48 5.25 6.04
C CYS A 47 4.31 4.25 5.96
N PRO A 48 3.38 4.28 6.93
CA PRO A 48 2.26 3.34 6.98
C PRO A 48 1.35 3.42 5.75
N GLU A 49 1.42 4.47 4.94
CA GLU A 49 0.59 4.58 3.74
C GLU A 49 1.25 3.93 2.50
N ASP A 50 2.55 3.64 2.57
CA ASP A 50 3.39 3.26 1.43
C ASP A 50 4.01 1.86 1.60
N THR A 51 3.51 1.05 2.52
CA THR A 51 4.00 -0.33 2.71
C THR A 51 2.93 -1.36 2.40
N LEU A 52 3.37 -2.53 1.96
CA LEU A 52 2.53 -3.73 2.04
C LEU A 52 2.25 -3.97 3.52
N HIS A 53 0.96 -4.11 3.86
CA HIS A 53 0.50 -4.29 5.23
C HIS A 53 -0.23 -5.61 5.39
N PRO A 54 -0.11 -6.27 6.56
CA PRO A 54 0.69 -5.88 7.72
C PRO A 54 2.21 -6.10 7.51
N ARG A 55 3.06 -5.73 8.48
CA ARG A 55 4.52 -5.97 8.41
C ARG A 55 4.88 -7.38 7.96
N GLU A 56 4.15 -8.39 8.43
CA GLU A 56 4.37 -9.79 8.04
C GLU A 56 4.24 -10.01 6.52
N ALA A 57 3.30 -9.33 5.88
CA ALA A 57 3.12 -9.33 4.42
C ALA A 57 4.31 -8.65 3.72
N CYS A 58 4.77 -7.50 4.24
CA CYS A 58 5.97 -6.85 3.72
C CYS A 58 7.20 -7.76 3.83
N GLU A 59 7.41 -8.41 4.99
CA GLU A 59 8.55 -9.30 5.21
C GLU A 59 8.48 -10.52 4.29
N HIS A 60 7.29 -11.11 4.11
CA HIS A 60 7.05 -12.23 3.20
C HIS A 60 7.45 -11.88 1.76
N VAL A 61 7.05 -10.71 1.29
CA VAL A 61 7.40 -10.23 -0.05
C VAL A 61 8.88 -9.88 -0.14
N CYS A 62 9.40 -9.07 0.78
CA CYS A 62 10.79 -8.59 0.78
C CYS A 62 11.81 -9.74 0.84
N ALA A 63 11.57 -10.73 1.69
CA ALA A 63 12.48 -11.84 1.93
C ALA A 63 12.14 -13.08 1.10
N HIS A 64 11.31 -12.94 0.05
CA HIS A 64 10.85 -14.07 -0.75
C HIS A 64 12.05 -14.85 -1.33
N PRO A 65 12.17 -16.17 -1.05
CA PRO A 65 13.39 -16.92 -1.33
C PRO A 65 13.70 -17.09 -2.82
N ASP A 66 12.64 -17.16 -3.64
CA ASP A 66 12.73 -17.53 -5.05
C ASP A 66 12.45 -16.36 -6.01
N VAL A 67 12.12 -15.17 -5.49
CA VAL A 67 11.73 -14.00 -6.30
C VAL A 67 12.66 -12.84 -5.98
N PRO A 68 13.55 -12.43 -6.91
CA PRO A 68 14.36 -11.25 -6.68
C PRO A 68 13.48 -9.99 -6.73
N LEU A 69 13.58 -9.15 -5.70
CA LEU A 69 12.99 -7.80 -5.70
C LEU A 69 14.05 -6.70 -5.82
N PHE A 70 15.28 -7.01 -5.46
CA PHE A 70 16.41 -6.10 -5.46
C PHE A 70 17.58 -6.71 -6.24
N ASP A 71 18.38 -5.87 -6.89
CA ASP A 71 19.61 -6.31 -7.55
C ASP A 71 20.66 -6.78 -6.52
N ALA A 72 20.61 -6.21 -5.32
CA ALA A 72 21.42 -6.57 -4.16
C ALA A 72 20.81 -6.05 -2.86
N LEU A 73 21.27 -6.57 -1.72
CA LEU A 73 20.94 -5.97 -0.42
C LEU A 73 21.46 -4.53 -0.33
N GLY A 74 22.69 -4.26 -0.78
CA GLY A 74 23.27 -2.92 -0.72
C GLY A 74 23.63 -2.46 0.69
N SER A 75 23.67 -1.14 0.89
CA SER A 75 23.96 -0.50 2.18
C SER A 75 23.05 0.71 2.43
N ALA A 76 22.88 1.13 3.68
CA ALA A 76 22.11 2.35 4.01
C ALA A 76 22.74 3.66 3.48
N ALA A 77 23.93 3.59 2.88
CA ALA A 77 24.56 4.71 2.18
C ALA A 77 24.16 4.79 0.69
N ASP A 78 23.50 3.76 0.16
CA ASP A 78 23.01 3.77 -1.21
C ASP A 78 21.88 4.81 -1.29
N ALA A 79 22.03 5.86 -2.08
CA ALA A 79 20.99 6.89 -2.26
C ALA A 79 20.22 6.74 -3.59
N SER A 80 20.53 5.69 -4.35
CA SER A 80 19.93 5.39 -5.65
C SER A 80 20.19 3.94 -6.04
N GLY A 81 19.46 3.45 -7.05
CA GLY A 81 19.61 2.09 -7.57
C GLY A 81 18.70 1.09 -6.87
N ASN A 82 18.43 -0.05 -7.50
CA ASN A 82 17.48 -1.03 -6.98
C ASN A 82 18.11 -1.92 -5.89
N THR A 83 18.40 -1.33 -4.73
CA THR A 83 18.87 -2.06 -3.54
C THR A 83 17.91 -1.89 -2.37
N LEU A 84 17.92 -2.85 -1.44
CA LEU A 84 17.22 -2.69 -0.16
C LEU A 84 17.86 -1.57 0.67
N GLY A 85 19.18 -1.40 0.57
CA GLY A 85 19.94 -0.32 1.18
C GLY A 85 19.45 1.06 0.76
N CYS A 86 19.12 1.25 -0.52
CA CYS A 86 18.51 2.49 -1.01
C CYS A 86 17.17 2.78 -0.35
N ARG A 87 16.32 1.75 -0.21
CA ARG A 87 15.03 1.91 0.46
C ARG A 87 15.18 2.28 1.92
N VAL A 88 16.12 1.63 2.62
CA VAL A 88 16.49 1.98 4.01
C VAL A 88 17.03 3.41 4.12
N HIS A 89 17.84 3.85 3.15
CA HIS A 89 18.33 5.23 3.09
C HIS A 89 17.18 6.25 3.01
N HIS A 90 16.25 6.05 2.08
CA HIS A 90 15.11 6.94 1.92
C HIS A 90 14.16 6.89 3.11
N LEU A 91 13.97 5.73 3.73
CA LEU A 91 13.20 5.59 4.96
C LEU A 91 13.83 6.38 6.12
N ALA A 92 15.16 6.40 6.22
CA ALA A 92 15.87 7.20 7.21
C ALA A 92 15.66 8.71 6.99
N LEU A 93 15.57 9.17 5.74
CA LEU A 93 15.25 10.56 5.41
C LEU A 93 13.78 10.90 5.74
N ALA A 94 12.85 9.97 5.47
CA ALA A 94 11.42 10.14 5.76
C ALA A 94 11.15 10.41 7.26
N VAL A 95 11.94 9.82 8.16
CA VAL A 95 11.85 10.03 9.62
C VAL A 95 12.02 11.50 10.01
N GLY A 96 12.88 12.24 9.29
CA GLY A 96 13.16 13.65 9.54
C GLY A 96 12.31 14.62 8.73
N ALA A 97 11.53 14.12 7.77
CA ALA A 97 10.77 14.92 6.82
C ALA A 97 9.29 15.07 7.22
N THR A 98 8.59 16.03 6.62
CA THR A 98 7.15 16.22 6.82
C THR A 98 6.47 16.58 5.49
N GLY A 99 5.15 16.36 5.42
CA GLY A 99 4.35 16.74 4.26
C GLY A 99 4.86 16.12 2.94
N PRO A 100 4.89 16.88 1.83
CA PRO A 100 5.29 16.37 0.52
C PRO A 100 6.71 15.80 0.46
N GLU A 101 7.64 16.34 1.26
CA GLU A 101 9.00 15.82 1.33
C GLU A 101 9.03 14.41 1.93
N ARG A 102 8.23 14.19 2.99
CA ARG A 102 8.10 12.85 3.58
C ARG A 102 7.51 11.87 2.58
N ALA A 103 6.48 12.29 1.83
CA ALA A 103 5.84 11.48 0.81
C ALA A 103 6.87 10.98 -0.20
N VAL A 104 7.68 11.87 -0.79
CA VAL A 104 8.74 11.51 -1.77
C VAL A 104 9.78 10.54 -1.20
N HIS A 105 10.11 10.64 0.09
CA HIS A 105 11.02 9.69 0.73
C HIS A 105 10.36 8.33 1.00
N CYS A 106 9.12 8.30 1.49
CA CYS A 106 8.37 7.06 1.69
C CYS A 106 8.13 6.29 0.38
N ALA A 107 7.78 7.04 -0.64
CA ALA A 107 7.75 6.65 -2.03
C ALA A 107 9.01 5.91 -2.52
N ALA A 108 10.17 6.52 -2.31
CA ALA A 108 11.45 5.91 -2.69
C ALA A 108 11.81 4.71 -1.81
N ALA A 109 11.34 4.69 -0.57
CA ALA A 109 11.49 3.57 0.35
C ALA A 109 10.60 2.37 0.00
N ASN A 110 9.46 2.58 -0.67
CA ASN A 110 8.54 1.52 -1.10
C ASN A 110 9.25 0.47 -2.00
N LEU A 111 8.70 -0.76 -2.08
CA LEU A 111 9.13 -1.80 -3.02
C LEU A 111 9.12 -1.34 -4.49
N SER A 112 8.26 -0.41 -4.89
CA SER A 112 8.30 0.24 -6.20
C SER A 112 9.52 1.11 -6.45
N GLY A 113 10.24 1.49 -5.38
CA GLY A 113 11.45 2.31 -5.39
C GLY A 113 11.22 3.78 -5.76
N GLY A 114 9.97 4.18 -6.03
CA GLY A 114 9.59 5.55 -6.35
C GLY A 114 10.33 6.21 -7.51
N GLY A 115 10.95 5.42 -8.40
CA GLY A 115 11.83 5.92 -9.46
C GLY A 115 13.21 6.37 -8.98
N VAL A 116 13.52 6.30 -7.68
CA VAL A 116 14.82 6.67 -7.09
C VAL A 116 15.63 5.42 -6.75
N CYS A 117 15.03 4.49 -6.02
CA CYS A 117 15.61 3.20 -5.68
C CYS A 117 15.30 2.14 -6.75
N GLY A 118 15.68 2.47 -7.99
CA GLY A 118 15.37 1.71 -9.19
C GLY A 118 14.26 2.36 -10.02
N GLY A 119 14.33 2.15 -11.35
CA GLY A 119 13.27 2.57 -12.25
C GLY A 119 12.03 1.69 -12.07
N LEU A 120 10.84 2.25 -12.28
CA LEU A 120 9.58 1.52 -12.11
C LEU A 120 9.54 0.23 -12.95
N CYS A 121 9.95 0.31 -14.23
CA CYS A 121 10.00 -0.86 -15.11
C CYS A 121 11.05 -1.89 -14.67
N ASP A 122 12.18 -1.47 -14.12
CA ASP A 122 13.18 -2.41 -13.61
C ASP A 122 12.64 -3.16 -12.40
N ASN A 123 12.01 -2.45 -11.46
CA ASN A 123 11.44 -3.03 -10.25
C ASN A 123 10.27 -3.98 -10.58
N TYR A 124 9.36 -3.54 -11.46
CA TYR A 124 8.29 -4.39 -12.00
C TYR A 124 8.82 -5.63 -12.71
N CYS A 125 9.77 -5.47 -13.63
CA CYS A 125 10.22 -6.60 -14.43
C CYS A 125 11.05 -7.59 -13.64
N LEU A 126 11.84 -7.13 -12.67
CA LEU A 126 12.57 -8.02 -11.77
C LEU A 126 11.60 -8.88 -10.95
N ALA A 127 10.60 -8.25 -10.32
CA ALA A 127 9.58 -8.96 -9.55
C ALA A 127 8.72 -9.88 -10.42
N SER A 128 8.21 -9.39 -11.55
CA SER A 128 7.27 -10.11 -12.40
C SER A 128 7.91 -11.33 -13.07
N THR A 129 9.15 -11.20 -13.56
CA THR A 129 9.86 -12.33 -14.18
C THR A 129 10.36 -13.36 -13.17
N GLY A 130 10.44 -13.02 -11.88
CA GLY A 130 10.69 -13.95 -10.79
C GLY A 130 9.42 -14.62 -10.25
N ALA A 131 8.35 -13.86 -10.02
CA ALA A 131 7.11 -14.34 -9.40
C ALA A 131 6.18 -15.04 -10.40
N CYS A 132 6.04 -14.50 -11.61
CA CYS A 132 5.02 -14.90 -12.58
C CYS A 132 5.62 -15.67 -13.76
N THR A 133 6.34 -16.73 -13.42
CA THR A 133 7.05 -17.63 -14.33
C THR A 133 6.82 -19.08 -13.93
N ARG A 134 6.88 -20.02 -14.87
CA ARG A 134 6.78 -21.47 -14.62
C ARG A 134 7.93 -22.00 -13.77
N ALA A 135 9.00 -21.21 -13.57
CA ALA A 135 10.05 -21.53 -12.62
C ALA A 135 9.59 -21.37 -11.16
N ASN A 136 8.58 -20.53 -10.89
CA ASN A 136 7.95 -20.42 -9.59
C ASN A 136 7.01 -21.62 -9.37
N PRO A 137 7.28 -22.53 -8.42
CA PRO A 137 6.45 -23.71 -8.19
C PRO A 137 5.05 -23.38 -7.66
N ALA A 138 4.83 -22.17 -7.15
CA ALA A 138 3.52 -21.71 -6.66
C ALA A 138 2.62 -21.14 -7.78
N TYR A 139 3.12 -21.06 -9.01
CA TYR A 139 2.39 -20.53 -10.16
C TYR A 139 2.17 -21.62 -11.23
N ALA A 140 0.91 -21.88 -11.59
CA ALA A 140 0.53 -22.89 -12.57
C ALA A 140 0.30 -22.32 -13.98
N GLY A 141 0.34 -20.99 -14.13
CA GLY A 141 0.13 -20.32 -15.41
C GLY A 141 1.37 -20.29 -16.33
N PRO A 142 1.21 -19.76 -17.56
CA PRO A 142 2.33 -19.54 -18.47
C PRO A 142 3.21 -18.38 -17.99
N ASP A 143 4.48 -18.36 -18.42
CA ASP A 143 5.36 -17.21 -18.14
C ASP A 143 4.71 -15.92 -18.64
N VAL A 144 4.57 -14.94 -17.76
CA VAL A 144 3.94 -13.65 -18.08
C VAL A 144 4.81 -12.84 -19.04
N HIS A 145 6.13 -13.00 -18.96
CA HIS A 145 7.12 -12.44 -19.87
C HIS A 145 8.10 -13.52 -20.29
N ALA A 146 8.57 -13.47 -21.54
CA ALA A 146 9.53 -14.46 -22.04
C ALA A 146 10.93 -14.28 -21.41
N SER A 147 11.28 -13.06 -21.02
CA SER A 147 12.54 -12.71 -20.38
C SER A 147 12.44 -11.36 -19.68
N LEU A 148 13.48 -10.99 -18.91
CA LEU A 148 13.59 -9.67 -18.30
C LEU A 148 13.63 -8.56 -19.36
N ASP A 149 14.29 -8.78 -20.49
CA ASP A 149 14.39 -7.80 -21.58
C ASP A 149 13.06 -7.65 -22.35
N ASP A 150 12.33 -8.74 -22.53
CA ASP A 150 10.97 -8.74 -23.07
C ASP A 150 10.03 -7.92 -22.17
N CYS A 151 10.09 -8.16 -20.86
CA CYS A 151 9.33 -7.38 -19.89
C CYS A 151 9.66 -5.89 -19.95
N ARG A 152 10.94 -5.53 -19.92
CA ARG A 152 11.37 -4.11 -19.97
C ARG A 152 10.89 -3.43 -21.25
N SER A 153 10.92 -4.14 -22.37
CA SER A 153 10.43 -3.64 -23.66
C SER A 153 8.92 -3.41 -23.63
N ALA A 154 8.15 -4.34 -23.04
CA ALA A 154 6.70 -4.19 -22.86
C ALA A 154 6.37 -3.04 -21.89
N CYS A 155 7.09 -2.95 -20.77
CA CYS A 155 6.88 -1.92 -19.76
C CYS A 155 7.15 -0.51 -20.28
N ALA A 156 8.16 -0.34 -21.14
CA ALA A 156 8.47 0.95 -21.76
C ALA A 156 7.33 1.49 -22.67
N ALA A 157 6.36 0.65 -23.04
CA ALA A 157 5.17 1.05 -23.78
C ALA A 157 3.98 1.42 -22.89
N LEU A 158 4.03 1.12 -21.59
CA LEU A 158 2.97 1.43 -20.64
C LEU A 158 3.06 2.89 -20.18
N SER A 159 1.92 3.47 -19.81
CA SER A 159 1.95 4.73 -19.08
C SER A 159 2.61 4.50 -17.72
N THR A 160 3.53 5.39 -17.38
CA THR A 160 4.10 5.49 -16.05
C THR A 160 3.72 6.82 -15.41
N ASP A 161 2.62 7.45 -15.83
CA ASP A 161 2.08 8.67 -15.23
C ASP A 161 0.58 8.72 -15.49
N VAL A 162 -0.22 8.28 -14.51
CA VAL A 162 -1.69 8.22 -14.67
C VAL A 162 -2.45 9.34 -13.97
N LEU A 163 -1.79 10.06 -13.06
CA LEU A 163 -2.37 11.23 -12.39
C LEU A 163 -1.37 12.38 -12.40
N GLU A 164 -1.62 13.37 -13.26
CA GLU A 164 -0.76 14.54 -13.40
C GLU A 164 -0.58 15.25 -12.04
N GLY A 165 0.68 15.45 -11.63
CA GLY A 165 1.02 16.12 -10.38
C GLY A 165 0.99 15.24 -9.12
N ILE A 166 0.78 13.93 -9.25
CA ILE A 166 0.93 12.93 -8.19
C ILE A 166 2.17 12.09 -8.51
N ALA A 167 3.07 11.89 -7.54
CA ALA A 167 4.30 11.18 -7.82
C ALA A 167 4.04 9.69 -8.06
N GLN A 168 4.84 9.09 -8.93
CA GLN A 168 4.73 7.70 -9.39
C GLN A 168 4.66 6.59 -8.31
N PRO A 169 5.41 6.68 -7.20
CA PRO A 169 5.33 5.70 -6.10
C PRO A 169 3.96 5.60 -5.43
N GLU A 170 3.15 6.64 -5.56
CA GLU A 170 1.86 6.82 -4.89
C GLU A 170 0.68 6.26 -5.70
N GLN A 171 0.98 5.76 -6.92
CA GLN A 171 0.03 5.23 -7.89
C GLN A 171 0.08 3.69 -7.97
N LEU A 172 0.51 2.97 -6.92
CA LEU A 172 0.44 1.50 -6.78
C LEU A 172 -1.02 1.04 -6.73
N PHE A 173 -1.68 1.23 -7.86
CA PHE A 173 -3.11 1.25 -8.00
C PHE A 173 -3.51 0.01 -8.80
N GLY A 174 -4.43 -0.81 -8.29
CA GLY A 174 -4.89 -2.04 -8.96
C GLY A 174 -5.77 -1.84 -10.21
N TYR A 175 -5.66 -0.69 -10.90
CA TYR A 175 -6.33 -0.36 -12.16
C TYR A 175 -5.50 0.62 -13.02
N GLY A 176 -5.86 0.74 -14.30
CA GLY A 176 -5.17 1.56 -15.31
C GLY A 176 -4.17 0.74 -16.13
N ASP A 177 -3.99 1.06 -17.41
CA ASP A 177 -2.99 0.40 -18.25
C ASP A 177 -1.57 0.91 -17.97
N THR A 178 -1.08 0.58 -16.78
CA THR A 178 0.18 1.13 -16.25
C THR A 178 1.13 0.05 -15.77
N ALA A 179 2.39 0.44 -15.66
CA ALA A 179 3.42 -0.39 -15.01
C ALA A 179 3.16 -0.51 -13.50
N GLN A 180 2.60 0.52 -12.87
CA GLN A 180 2.27 0.54 -11.44
C GLN A 180 1.18 -0.47 -11.10
N CYS A 181 0.12 -0.57 -11.91
CA CYS A 181 -0.94 -1.56 -11.73
C CYS A 181 -0.41 -2.99 -11.81
N ARG A 182 0.47 -3.24 -12.78
CA ARG A 182 1.06 -4.57 -12.95
C ARG A 182 2.06 -4.91 -11.85
N LEU A 183 2.82 -3.93 -11.36
CA LEU A 183 3.65 -4.08 -10.17
C LEU A 183 2.81 -4.36 -8.93
N HIS A 184 1.70 -3.64 -8.73
CA HIS A 184 0.76 -3.87 -7.64
C HIS A 184 0.25 -5.31 -7.65
N HIS A 185 -0.21 -5.83 -8.79
CA HIS A 185 -0.66 -7.22 -8.87
C HIS A 185 0.49 -8.23 -8.73
N THR A 186 1.71 -7.88 -9.15
CA THR A 186 2.88 -8.74 -8.88
C THR A 186 3.14 -8.85 -7.38
N HIS A 187 3.08 -7.74 -6.64
CA HIS A 187 3.22 -7.78 -5.18
C HIS A 187 2.05 -8.50 -4.51
N ALA A 188 0.81 -8.27 -4.95
CA ALA A 188 -0.37 -8.96 -4.42
C ALA A 188 -0.31 -10.49 -4.61
N ALA A 189 0.25 -10.95 -5.74
CA ALA A 189 0.52 -12.38 -5.96
C ALA A 189 1.44 -12.96 -4.89
N MET A 190 2.53 -12.24 -4.59
CA MET A 190 3.53 -12.66 -3.60
C MET A 190 2.98 -12.57 -2.17
N GLU A 191 2.31 -11.47 -1.84
CA GLU A 191 1.78 -11.19 -0.49
C GLU A 191 0.78 -12.24 -0.04
N MET A 192 -0.13 -12.64 -0.93
CA MET A 192 -1.23 -13.55 -0.61
C MET A 192 -0.96 -15.00 -1.03
N ASP A 193 0.25 -15.31 -1.53
CA ASP A 193 0.56 -16.57 -2.21
C ASP A 193 -0.49 -16.93 -3.30
N ALA A 194 -1.07 -15.90 -3.92
CA ALA A 194 -2.19 -15.99 -4.86
C ALA A 194 -1.72 -15.78 -6.30
N PHE A 195 -0.63 -16.45 -6.69
CA PHE A 195 0.02 -16.28 -7.98
C PHE A 195 -0.91 -16.53 -9.16
N ASP A 196 -1.70 -17.61 -9.13
CA ASP A 196 -2.63 -17.93 -10.20
C ASP A 196 -3.74 -16.87 -10.39
N LEU A 197 -4.09 -16.15 -9.32
CA LEU A 197 -5.09 -15.08 -9.37
C LEU A 197 -4.48 -13.78 -9.91
N HIS A 198 -3.31 -13.38 -9.43
CA HIS A 198 -2.78 -12.03 -9.68
C HIS A 198 -1.74 -11.94 -10.79
N CYS A 199 -0.99 -13.01 -11.08
CA CYS A 199 -0.01 -12.98 -12.19
C CYS A 199 -0.64 -12.69 -13.55
N PRO A 200 -1.84 -13.20 -13.90
CA PRO A 200 -2.50 -12.81 -15.15
C PRO A 200 -2.76 -11.30 -15.26
N HIS A 201 -3.12 -10.64 -14.14
CA HIS A 201 -3.38 -9.21 -14.10
C HIS A 201 -2.09 -8.37 -14.20
N ALA A 202 -0.97 -8.94 -13.76
CA ALA A 202 0.35 -8.35 -13.89
C ALA A 202 0.94 -8.46 -15.32
N SER A 203 0.25 -9.09 -16.28
CA SER A 203 0.78 -9.30 -17.63
C SER A 203 0.63 -8.09 -18.56
N PRO A 204 1.48 -7.93 -19.60
CA PRO A 204 1.29 -6.89 -20.61
C PRO A 204 -0.10 -6.94 -21.25
N GLY A 205 -0.61 -8.15 -21.49
CA GLY A 205 -1.93 -8.40 -22.06
C GLY A 205 -3.07 -8.46 -21.03
N SER A 206 -2.90 -7.83 -19.86
CA SER A 206 -3.94 -7.75 -18.83
C SER A 206 -5.29 -7.34 -19.43
N THR A 207 -6.37 -7.95 -18.94
CA THR A 207 -7.70 -7.83 -19.55
C THR A 207 -8.48 -6.65 -19.00
N ARG A 208 -9.64 -6.39 -19.62
CA ARG A 208 -10.54 -5.26 -19.39
C ARG A 208 -11.11 -5.05 -17.98
N ASP A 209 -10.74 -5.90 -17.03
CA ASP A 209 -11.31 -5.88 -15.69
C ASP A 209 -10.23 -5.58 -14.62
N THR A 210 -8.98 -5.30 -15.01
CA THR A 210 -7.86 -5.03 -14.07
C THR A 210 -6.88 -3.95 -14.55
N CYS A 211 -5.72 -4.31 -15.13
CA CYS A 211 -4.72 -3.33 -15.60
C CYS A 211 -4.96 -2.94 -17.06
N ASP A 212 -6.05 -2.25 -17.30
CA ASP A 212 -6.36 -1.67 -18.59
C ASP A 212 -6.90 -0.25 -18.43
N ASP A 213 -6.98 0.46 -19.55
CA ASP A 213 -7.52 1.81 -19.56
C ASP A 213 -9.02 1.83 -19.29
N ALA A 214 -9.76 0.74 -19.53
CA ALA A 214 -11.21 0.65 -19.30
C ALA A 214 -11.54 -0.26 -18.10
N ALA A 215 -11.01 0.06 -16.92
CA ALA A 215 -11.22 -0.73 -15.73
C ALA A 215 -12.66 -0.62 -15.20
N ARG A 216 -13.17 -1.70 -14.61
CA ARG A 216 -14.40 -1.62 -13.80
C ARG A 216 -14.09 -1.00 -12.46
N PRO A 217 -14.91 -0.07 -11.97
CA PRO A 217 -14.67 0.52 -10.67
C PRO A 217 -14.79 -0.55 -9.61
N ASN A 218 -13.73 -0.73 -8.82
CA ASN A 218 -13.80 -1.70 -7.74
C ASN A 218 -14.13 -0.96 -6.44
N LEU A 219 -15.29 -1.32 -5.89
CA LEU A 219 -15.77 -0.86 -4.60
C LEU A 219 -14.79 -1.15 -3.44
N PRO A 220 -14.04 -2.27 -3.45
CA PRO A 220 -13.02 -2.52 -2.43
C PRO A 220 -11.95 -1.43 -2.34
N ASN A 221 -11.42 -0.92 -3.46
CA ASN A 221 -10.38 0.11 -3.46
C ASN A 221 -10.95 1.42 -2.93
N TYR A 222 -12.13 1.84 -3.41
CA TYR A 222 -12.77 3.03 -2.85
C TYR A 222 -12.86 2.93 -1.32
N CYS A 223 -13.34 1.78 -0.81
CA CYS A 223 -13.52 1.57 0.62
C CYS A 223 -12.23 1.46 1.42
N ALA A 224 -11.16 0.90 0.85
CA ALA A 224 -9.85 0.88 1.48
C ALA A 224 -9.34 2.30 1.74
N PHE A 225 -9.33 3.15 0.72
CA PHE A 225 -8.90 4.54 0.85
C PHE A 225 -9.86 5.37 1.72
N ALA A 226 -11.18 5.20 1.53
CA ALA A 226 -12.16 6.00 2.25
C ALA A 226 -12.16 5.73 3.76
N THR A 227 -11.99 4.47 4.18
CA THR A 227 -11.93 4.13 5.61
C THR A 227 -10.60 4.51 6.26
N ALA A 228 -9.50 4.51 5.49
CA ALA A 228 -8.18 4.92 5.97
C ALA A 228 -8.05 6.45 6.10
N PHE A 229 -8.33 7.19 5.02
CA PHE A 229 -8.01 8.62 4.92
C PHE A 229 -9.19 9.55 5.19
N CYS A 230 -10.41 9.03 5.04
CA CYS A 230 -11.63 9.80 5.21
C CYS A 230 -12.57 9.19 6.24
N PRO A 231 -12.10 8.86 7.47
CA PRO A 231 -12.94 8.17 8.46
C PRO A 231 -14.20 8.98 8.83
N GLY A 232 -14.20 10.30 8.63
CA GLY A 232 -15.37 11.16 8.80
C GLY A 232 -16.51 10.92 7.80
N LEU A 233 -16.27 10.18 6.72
CA LEU A 233 -17.31 9.73 5.80
C LEU A 233 -18.16 8.59 6.39
N PHE A 234 -17.67 7.92 7.44
CA PHE A 234 -18.29 6.73 8.01
C PHE A 234 -18.49 6.85 9.53
N PRO A 235 -19.37 6.02 10.13
CA PRO A 235 -19.39 5.84 11.57
C PRO A 235 -18.03 5.39 12.12
N ALA A 236 -17.71 5.79 13.35
CA ALA A 236 -16.46 5.38 14.00
C ALA A 236 -16.36 3.85 14.10
N GLY A 237 -15.19 3.32 13.73
CA GLY A 237 -14.92 1.87 13.72
C GLY A 237 -15.41 1.12 12.48
N THR A 238 -15.81 1.83 11.42
CA THR A 238 -16.15 1.23 10.12
C THR A 238 -14.91 0.58 9.50
N GLU A 239 -14.98 -0.72 9.23
CA GLU A 239 -13.95 -1.44 8.49
C GLU A 239 -14.25 -1.46 6.99
N VAL A 240 -13.28 -1.86 6.16
CA VAL A 240 -13.43 -1.93 4.69
C VAL A 240 -14.68 -2.75 4.29
N GLY A 241 -14.92 -3.89 4.95
CA GLY A 241 -16.09 -4.73 4.69
C GLY A 241 -17.43 -4.08 5.04
N ASP A 242 -17.45 -3.16 6.01
CA ASP A 242 -18.63 -2.36 6.35
C ASP A 242 -18.90 -1.33 5.27
N CYS A 243 -17.86 -0.61 4.84
CA CYS A 243 -17.95 0.34 3.73
C CYS A 243 -18.46 -0.33 2.46
N ILE A 244 -17.94 -1.50 2.08
CA ILE A 244 -18.38 -2.24 0.88
C ILE A 244 -19.89 -2.50 0.94
N ARG A 245 -20.43 -2.87 2.11
CA ARG A 245 -21.87 -3.08 2.27
C ARG A 245 -22.67 -1.78 2.18
N MET A 246 -22.15 -0.68 2.73
CA MET A 246 -22.80 0.63 2.73
C MET A 246 -22.86 1.24 1.33
N VAL A 247 -21.70 1.40 0.70
CA VAL A 247 -21.58 2.01 -0.65
C VAL A 247 -22.17 1.07 -1.70
N GLY A 248 -21.98 -0.24 -1.57
CA GLY A 248 -22.57 -1.23 -2.48
C GLY A 248 -24.10 -1.21 -2.47
N ALA A 249 -24.73 -0.83 -1.36
CA ALA A 249 -26.17 -0.63 -1.33
C ALA A 249 -26.62 0.58 -2.16
N GLU A 250 -25.78 1.58 -2.35
CA GLU A 250 -26.06 2.74 -3.21
C GLU A 250 -25.90 2.38 -4.69
N VAL A 251 -24.87 1.58 -5.02
CA VAL A 251 -24.70 0.97 -6.35
C VAL A 251 -25.92 0.12 -6.72
N MET A 252 -26.37 -0.76 -5.82
CA MET A 252 -27.57 -1.58 -6.06
C MET A 252 -28.86 -0.76 -6.23
N ARG A 253 -28.93 0.44 -5.67
CA ARG A 253 -30.05 1.37 -5.86
C ARG A 253 -29.93 2.19 -7.15
N GLY A 254 -28.88 1.98 -7.93
CA GLY A 254 -28.60 2.73 -9.16
C GLY A 254 -28.20 4.17 -8.92
N ARG A 255 -27.75 4.51 -7.69
CA ARG A 255 -27.24 5.85 -7.37
C ARG A 255 -25.78 6.03 -7.75
N TYR A 256 -25.04 4.94 -7.86
CA TYR A 256 -23.73 4.93 -8.50
C TYR A 256 -23.71 3.91 -9.63
N VAL A 257 -23.21 4.34 -10.78
CA VAL A 257 -22.98 3.51 -11.95
C VAL A 257 -21.66 2.76 -11.78
N ASP A 258 -21.74 1.45 -11.94
CA ASP A 258 -20.62 0.49 -11.94
C ASP A 258 -20.37 -0.03 -13.36
N GLU A 259 -20.14 0.92 -14.28
CA GLU A 259 -19.76 0.62 -15.67
C GLU A 259 -18.25 0.84 -15.85
N PRO A 260 -17.62 0.14 -16.81
CA PRO A 260 -16.22 0.40 -17.15
C PRO A 260 -16.03 1.88 -17.48
N PHE A 261 -15.05 2.50 -16.85
CA PHE A 261 -14.68 3.89 -17.06
C PHE A 261 -13.24 3.94 -17.55
N GLU A 262 -12.91 5.00 -18.28
CA GLU A 262 -11.51 5.23 -18.59
C GLU A 262 -10.79 5.63 -17.29
N SER A 263 -9.84 4.82 -16.85
CA SER A 263 -9.17 4.96 -15.56
C SER A 263 -8.73 6.41 -15.34
N PHE A 264 -9.03 6.96 -14.16
CA PHE A 264 -8.65 8.32 -13.74
C PHE A 264 -9.27 9.50 -14.51
N THR A 265 -10.09 9.27 -15.54
CA THR A 265 -10.72 10.36 -16.32
C THR A 265 -12.07 10.80 -15.75
N ASP A 266 -12.70 9.93 -14.97
CA ASP A 266 -13.97 10.24 -14.37
C ASP A 266 -13.75 11.12 -13.15
N THR A 267 -13.95 12.42 -13.34
CA THR A 267 -13.72 13.43 -12.31
C THR A 267 -15.03 14.01 -11.80
N SER A 268 -16.17 13.63 -12.38
CA SER A 268 -17.49 14.15 -12.01
C SER A 268 -18.64 13.23 -12.39
N GLY A 269 -19.71 13.25 -11.60
CA GLY A 269 -20.94 12.50 -11.86
C GLY A 269 -21.05 11.23 -11.03
N ASN A 270 -22.09 10.45 -11.30
CA ASN A 270 -22.54 9.40 -10.40
C ASN A 270 -21.89 8.05 -10.62
N THR A 271 -20.59 8.00 -10.85
CA THR A 271 -19.90 6.73 -11.08
C THR A 271 -19.02 6.36 -9.89
N LEU A 272 -18.81 5.07 -9.71
CA LEU A 272 -17.75 4.61 -8.80
C LEU A 272 -16.35 5.01 -9.31
N GLY A 273 -16.19 5.30 -10.60
CA GLY A 273 -14.94 5.82 -11.18
C GLY A 273 -14.59 7.20 -10.63
N CYS A 274 -15.57 8.10 -10.56
CA CYS A 274 -15.41 9.41 -9.94
C CYS A 274 -15.02 9.30 -8.46
N LEU A 275 -15.76 8.46 -7.71
CA LEU A 275 -15.45 8.23 -6.30
C LEU A 275 -14.02 7.71 -6.12
N ASN A 276 -13.58 6.77 -6.95
CA ASN A 276 -12.22 6.25 -6.95
C ASN A 276 -11.17 7.33 -7.29
N HIS A 277 -11.43 8.18 -8.30
CA HIS A 277 -10.53 9.26 -8.71
C HIS A 277 -10.25 10.24 -7.57
N TRP A 278 -11.27 10.65 -6.82
CA TRP A 278 -11.08 11.61 -5.74
C TRP A 278 -10.63 10.96 -4.43
N ILE A 279 -11.06 9.74 -4.12
CA ILE A 279 -10.69 9.13 -2.84
C ILE A 279 -9.23 8.71 -2.81
N VAL A 280 -8.66 8.25 -3.92
CA VAL A 280 -7.22 7.92 -3.96
C VAL A 280 -6.39 9.15 -3.64
N GLN A 281 -6.89 10.30 -4.05
CA GLN A 281 -6.22 11.58 -3.90
C GLN A 281 -6.17 12.12 -2.46
N THR A 282 -6.92 11.53 -1.53
CA THR A 282 -7.03 11.99 -0.13
C THR A 282 -5.84 11.61 0.72
N ALA A 283 -5.06 10.60 0.31
CA ALA A 283 -3.78 10.27 0.91
C ALA A 283 -2.79 11.46 0.91
N TRP A 284 -2.97 12.41 -0.02
CA TRP A 284 -2.11 13.60 -0.14
C TRP A 284 -2.78 14.89 0.31
N ASP A 285 -4.11 14.94 0.22
CA ASP A 285 -4.91 16.10 0.58
C ASP A 285 -6.26 15.63 1.12
N GLU A 286 -6.34 15.53 2.45
CA GLU A 286 -7.58 15.15 3.15
C GLU A 286 -8.78 16.06 2.79
N SER A 287 -8.55 17.28 2.29
CA SER A 287 -9.64 18.15 1.84
C SER A 287 -10.43 17.53 0.66
N ARG A 288 -9.81 16.62 -0.08
CA ARG A 288 -10.43 15.88 -1.18
C ARG A 288 -11.42 14.82 -0.69
N CYS A 289 -11.48 14.51 0.60
CA CYS A 289 -12.52 13.64 1.17
C CYS A 289 -13.93 14.18 0.87
N ALA A 290 -14.09 15.50 0.80
CA ALA A 290 -15.36 16.12 0.42
C ALA A 290 -15.70 15.91 -1.06
N LEU A 291 -14.73 15.74 -1.94
CA LEU A 291 -14.95 15.50 -3.38
C LEU A 291 -15.35 14.03 -3.64
N ALA A 292 -14.93 13.14 -2.74
CA ALA A 292 -15.15 11.69 -2.79
C ALA A 292 -16.23 11.18 -1.82
N ASP A 293 -17.02 12.06 -1.19
CA ASP A 293 -18.10 11.62 -0.29
C ASP A 293 -19.16 10.85 -1.11
N TRP A 294 -19.56 9.68 -0.63
CA TRP A 294 -20.50 8.80 -1.34
C TRP A 294 -21.95 9.02 -0.89
N ARG A 295 -22.17 9.74 0.23
CA ARG A 295 -23.46 9.80 0.93
C ARG A 295 -24.46 10.72 0.21
N PRO A 296 -25.63 10.22 -0.21
CA PRO A 296 -26.65 11.07 -0.81
C PRO A 296 -27.23 12.05 0.22
N GLY A 297 -27.17 13.35 -0.06
CA GLY A 297 -27.92 14.40 0.66
C GLY A 297 -27.19 15.17 1.77
N GLU A 298 -25.96 14.78 2.15
CA GLU A 298 -25.10 15.61 3.03
C GLU A 298 -24.48 16.82 2.28
N TRP A 299 -24.71 16.90 0.97
CA TRP A 299 -24.18 17.90 0.06
C TRP A 299 -24.77 19.30 0.25
N GLU A 300 -26.10 19.41 0.39
CA GLU A 300 -26.78 20.71 0.55
C GLU A 300 -26.64 21.26 1.98
N SER A 301 -26.50 20.39 2.99
CA SER A 301 -26.42 20.78 4.40
C SER A 301 -25.00 21.16 4.87
N ALA A 302 -23.95 20.68 4.18
CA ALA A 302 -22.55 20.95 4.53
C ALA A 302 -21.82 21.92 3.59
N GLY A 303 -22.49 22.52 2.60
CA GLY A 303 -21.88 23.42 1.62
C GLY A 303 -21.07 22.70 0.53
N GLY A 304 -21.51 21.50 0.14
CA GLY A 304 -20.74 20.44 -0.51
C GLY A 304 -20.04 20.80 -1.82
N ALA A 305 -18.81 20.31 -1.95
CA ALA A 305 -17.99 20.33 -3.16
C ALA A 305 -18.02 18.98 -3.92
N GLY A 306 -18.95 18.09 -3.58
CA GLY A 306 -19.07 16.75 -4.16
C GLY A 306 -19.13 16.75 -5.66
N VAL A 307 -18.07 16.28 -6.29
CA VAL A 307 -18.02 16.21 -7.75
C VAL A 307 -18.66 14.90 -8.24
N CYS A 308 -18.70 13.87 -7.38
CA CYS A 308 -19.19 12.53 -7.70
C CYS A 308 -20.61 12.26 -7.21
N ASP A 309 -21.60 12.98 -7.76
CA ASP A 309 -22.98 12.91 -7.27
C ASP A 309 -23.93 12.15 -8.23
N PRO A 310 -24.84 11.28 -7.72
CA PRO A 310 -26.06 10.73 -8.36
C PRO A 310 -26.87 11.63 -9.31
#